data_AF-A0A440NIN7-F1
#
_entry.id   AF-A0A440NIN7-F1
#
_cell.length_a   1.000
_cell.length_b   1.000
_cell.length_c   1.000
_cell.angle_alpha   90.00
_cell.angle_beta   90.00
_cell.angle_gamma   90.00
#
_symmetry.space_group_name_H-M   'P 1'
#
loop_
_entity.id
_entity.type
_entity.pdbx_description
1 polymer ?
#
loop_
_entity_poly.entity_id
_entity_poly.type
_entity_poly.pdbx_seq_one_letter_code
_entity_poly.pdbx_strand_id
1 'polypeptide(L)'
;MDKRLIWLALGSFTIATEGFVISSLLPDIAADAAISVPLAGTLITAFALAYALGTPILATLTGEWDRRRVILWTLVFFVLGNLAAALSSSFELLLIARIVMALSSGLFAATAQGTAVALVDDHHRARATAVVVGGTTVAVAVGAPLGALVATVAGWRGTFLAIAGLGALAGAILWYRLSRGIVST
;
A
#
# COMPACT_ATOMS: atom_id res chain seq x y z
N MET A 1 -11.56 -5.48 21.90
CA MET A 1 -10.87 -5.39 20.59
C MET A 1 -9.63 -4.54 20.78
N ASP A 2 -8.45 -5.04 20.41
CA ASP A 2 -7.24 -4.24 20.43
C ASP A 2 -7.36 -3.07 19.44
N LYS A 3 -7.22 -1.83 19.94
CA LYS A 3 -7.31 -0.60 19.14
C LYS A 3 -6.23 -0.55 18.05
N ARG A 4 -5.14 -1.31 18.20
CA ARG A 4 -4.06 -1.41 17.21
C ARG A 4 -4.52 -2.01 15.89
N LEU A 5 -5.57 -2.84 15.89
CA LEU A 5 -6.14 -3.43 14.68
C LEU A 5 -6.70 -2.36 13.73
N ILE A 6 -7.25 -1.26 14.27
CA ILE A 6 -7.80 -0.16 13.46
C ILE A 6 -6.67 0.56 12.72
N TRP A 7 -5.50 0.71 13.34
CA TRP A 7 -4.35 1.34 12.69
C TRP A 7 -3.74 0.45 11.60
N LEU A 8 -3.75 -0.87 11.79
CA LEU A 8 -3.39 -1.82 10.73
C LEU A 8 -4.38 -1.74 9.56
N ALA A 9 -5.68 -1.68 9.85
CA ALA A 9 -6.72 -1.49 8.84
C ALA A 9 -6.56 -0.16 8.08
N LEU A 10 -6.18 0.92 8.76
CA LEU A 10 -5.87 2.21 8.11
C LEU A 10 -4.68 2.09 7.13
N GLY A 11 -3.62 1.39 7.53
CA GLY A 11 -2.49 1.11 6.64
C GLY A 11 -2.91 0.25 5.44
N SER A 12 -3.71 -0.79 5.67
CA SER A 12 -4.28 -1.63 4.60
C SER A 12 -5.16 -0.83 3.65
N PHE A 13 -6.02 0.04 4.16
CA PHE A 13 -6.85 0.95 3.37
C PHE A 13 -5.98 1.86 2.49
N THR A 14 -4.96 2.46 3.08
CA THR A 14 -4.07 3.39 2.38
C THR A 14 -3.34 2.72 1.22
N ILE A 15 -2.74 1.56 1.47
CA ILE A 15 -2.01 0.78 0.47
C ILE A 15 -2.95 0.25 -0.61
N ALA A 16 -4.11 -0.29 -0.22
CA ALA A 16 -5.08 -0.80 -1.17
C ALA A 16 -5.66 0.31 -2.05
N THR A 17 -5.88 1.51 -1.50
CA THR A 17 -6.40 2.66 -2.25
C THR A 17 -5.51 2.98 -3.44
N GLU A 18 -4.19 2.99 -3.24
CA GLU A 18 -3.20 3.17 -4.32
C GLU A 18 -3.38 2.17 -5.48
N GLY A 19 -3.57 0.89 -5.14
CA GLY A 19 -3.74 -0.16 -6.13
C GLY A 19 -5.01 -0.02 -6.98
N PHE A 20 -6.04 0.65 -6.48
CA PHE A 20 -7.31 0.83 -7.20
C PHE A 20 -7.43 2.19 -7.89
N VAL A 21 -6.86 3.26 -7.33
CA VAL A 21 -6.92 4.60 -7.96
C VAL A 21 -6.26 4.59 -9.34
N ILE A 22 -5.18 3.82 -9.53
CA ILE A 22 -4.35 3.87 -10.74
C ILE A 22 -5.16 3.63 -12.02
N SER A 23 -6.20 2.78 -11.94
CA SER A 23 -7.08 2.48 -13.07
C SER A 23 -7.78 3.73 -13.63
N SER A 24 -8.19 4.63 -12.75
CA SER A 24 -8.82 5.90 -13.11
C SER A 24 -7.83 6.94 -13.65
N LEU A 25 -6.54 6.78 -13.34
CA LEU A 25 -5.48 7.72 -13.74
C LEU A 25 -4.82 7.37 -15.08
N LEU A 26 -5.05 6.15 -15.60
CA LEU A 26 -4.37 5.67 -16.81
C LEU A 26 -4.55 6.59 -18.03
N PRO A 27 -5.75 7.15 -18.33
CA PRO A 27 -5.90 8.08 -19.45
C PRO A 27 -5.05 9.35 -19.30
N ASP A 28 -5.02 9.93 -18.10
CA ASP A 28 -4.26 11.15 -17.83
C ASP A 28 -2.75 10.90 -17.86
N ILE A 29 -2.29 9.78 -17.31
CA ILE A 29 -0.88 9.36 -17.39
C ILE A 29 -0.47 9.13 -18.84
N ALA A 30 -1.32 8.47 -19.63
CA ALA A 30 -1.04 8.20 -21.03
C ALA A 30 -0.92 9.49 -21.85
N ALA A 31 -1.82 10.46 -21.61
CA ALA A 31 -1.79 11.76 -22.24
C ALA A 31 -0.53 12.56 -21.85
N ASP A 32 -0.19 12.62 -20.56
CA ASP A 32 0.97 13.34 -20.04
C ASP A 32 2.31 12.77 -20.56
N ALA A 33 2.42 11.43 -20.60
CA ALA A 33 3.62 10.74 -21.09
C ALA A 33 3.66 10.55 -22.61
N ALA A 34 2.64 11.02 -23.35
CA ALA A 34 2.48 10.84 -24.80
C ALA A 34 2.58 9.37 -25.26
N ILE A 35 1.95 8.46 -24.49
CA ILE A 35 1.88 7.02 -24.77
C ILE A 35 0.43 6.55 -24.96
N SER A 36 0.24 5.31 -25.40
CA SER A 36 -1.09 4.72 -25.49
C SER A 36 -1.61 4.27 -24.11
N VAL A 37 -2.93 4.32 -23.91
CA VAL A 37 -3.58 3.80 -22.68
C VAL A 37 -3.25 2.32 -22.41
N PRO A 38 -3.22 1.42 -23.42
CA PRO A 38 -2.76 0.05 -23.22
C PRO A 38 -1.33 -0.04 -22.66
N LEU A 39 -0.41 0.83 -23.12
CA LEU A 39 0.95 0.87 -22.59
C LEU A 39 0.97 1.36 -21.15
N ALA A 40 0.20 2.40 -20.80
CA ALA A 40 0.03 2.84 -19.41
C ALA A 40 -0.54 1.71 -18.52
N GLY A 41 -1.41 0.86 -19.07
CA GLY A 41 -1.93 -0.33 -18.38
C GLY A 41 -0.86 -1.30 -17.88
N THR A 42 0.33 -1.30 -18.48
CA THR A 42 1.46 -2.13 -17.99
C THR A 42 1.93 -1.72 -16.58
N LEU A 43 1.62 -0.50 -16.10
CA LEU A 43 1.83 -0.10 -14.70
C LEU A 43 1.02 -0.94 -13.71
N ILE A 44 -0.16 -1.43 -14.11
CA ILE A 44 -0.97 -2.34 -13.31
C ILE A 44 -0.35 -3.74 -13.36
N THR A 45 0.01 -4.22 -14.55
CA THR A 45 0.63 -5.54 -14.73
C THR A 45 1.95 -5.66 -13.99
N ALA A 46 2.84 -4.69 -14.11
CA ALA A 46 4.14 -4.67 -13.43
C ALA A 46 3.97 -4.69 -11.91
N PHE A 47 3.03 -3.91 -11.37
CA PHE A 47 2.69 -3.94 -9.95
C PHE A 47 2.18 -5.32 -9.53
N ALA A 48 1.23 -5.90 -10.26
CA ALA A 48 0.66 -7.20 -9.94
C ALA A 48 1.71 -8.31 -9.92
N LEU A 49 2.62 -8.34 -10.92
CA LEU A 49 3.72 -9.29 -10.99
C LEU A 49 4.72 -9.10 -9.85
N ALA A 50 5.16 -7.86 -9.60
CA ALA A 50 6.08 -7.55 -8.51
C ALA A 50 5.46 -7.88 -7.14
N TYR A 51 4.18 -7.60 -6.94
CA TYR A 51 3.44 -7.97 -5.74
C TYR A 51 3.40 -9.49 -5.58
N ALA A 52 2.93 -10.21 -6.60
CA ALA A 52 2.73 -11.66 -6.54
C ALA A 52 4.04 -12.42 -6.28
N LEU A 53 5.11 -12.04 -6.96
CA LEU A 53 6.41 -12.73 -6.86
C LEU A 53 7.23 -12.23 -5.67
N GLY A 54 7.25 -10.92 -5.42
CA GLY A 54 8.11 -10.32 -4.42
C GLY A 54 7.60 -10.45 -2.99
N THR A 55 6.29 -10.52 -2.78
CA THR A 55 5.70 -10.70 -1.44
C THR A 55 6.23 -11.95 -0.72
N PRO A 56 6.13 -13.17 -1.27
CA PRO A 56 6.62 -14.36 -0.57
C PRO A 56 8.13 -14.33 -0.34
N ILE A 57 8.91 -13.78 -1.28
CA ILE A 57 10.37 -13.63 -1.15
C ILE A 57 10.69 -12.71 0.03
N LEU A 58 10.11 -11.50 0.04
CA LEU A 58 10.37 -10.53 1.10
C LEU A 58 9.81 -10.98 2.46
N ALA A 59 8.65 -11.63 2.49
CA ALA A 59 8.08 -12.18 3.71
C ALA A 59 8.99 -13.26 4.32
N THR A 60 9.61 -14.11 3.47
CA THR A 60 10.59 -15.11 3.92
C THR A 60 11.86 -14.43 4.45
N LEU A 61 12.41 -13.46 3.70
CA LEU A 61 13.65 -12.75 4.09
C LEU A 61 13.51 -11.93 5.38
N THR A 62 12.29 -11.49 5.71
CA THR A 62 12.00 -10.65 6.89
C THR A 62 11.25 -11.41 7.99
N GLY A 63 11.11 -12.73 7.88
CA GLY A 63 10.30 -13.54 8.80
C GLY A 63 10.76 -13.45 10.25
N GLU A 64 12.08 -13.39 10.48
CA GLU A 64 12.67 -13.28 11.82
C GLU A 64 12.75 -11.83 12.34
N TRP A 65 12.38 -10.84 11.52
CA TRP A 65 12.47 -9.44 11.91
C TRP A 65 11.30 -9.06 12.82
N ASP A 66 11.52 -8.06 13.68
CA ASP A 66 10.45 -7.45 14.46
C ASP A 66 9.34 -6.91 13.52
N ARG A 67 8.11 -7.38 13.70
CA ARG A 67 6.99 -7.06 12.80
C ARG A 67 6.71 -5.56 12.71
N ARG A 68 6.88 -4.84 13.82
CA ARG A 68 6.74 -3.38 13.83
C ARG A 68 7.76 -2.75 12.89
N ARG A 69 9.04 -3.14 12.97
CA ARG A 69 10.09 -2.64 12.07
C ARG A 69 9.74 -2.91 10.60
N VAL A 70 9.26 -4.11 10.27
CA VAL A 70 8.88 -4.46 8.89
C VAL A 70 7.72 -3.59 8.40
N ILE A 71 6.65 -3.44 9.18
CA ILE A 71 5.48 -2.58 8.87
C ILE A 71 5.89 -1.13 8.60
N LEU A 72 6.85 -0.62 9.36
CA LEU A 72 7.29 0.76 9.21
C LEU A 72 8.14 0.97 7.96
N TRP A 73 9.04 0.03 7.66
CA TRP A 73 9.82 0.08 6.44
C TRP A 73 8.96 -0.03 5.20
N THR A 74 7.97 -0.91 5.19
CA THR A 74 7.05 -1.02 4.04
C THR A 74 6.28 0.28 3.82
N LEU A 75 5.83 0.96 4.89
CA LEU A 75 5.20 2.27 4.75
C LEU A 75 6.17 3.36 4.26
N VAL A 76 7.43 3.35 4.71
CA VAL A 76 8.45 4.27 4.20
C VAL A 76 8.69 4.06 2.71
N PHE A 77 8.94 2.83 2.26
CA PHE A 77 9.17 2.54 0.85
C PHE A 77 7.92 2.77 -0.01
N PHE A 78 6.73 2.51 0.53
CA PHE A 78 5.47 2.85 -0.13
C PHE A 78 5.32 4.37 -0.33
N VAL A 79 5.61 5.18 0.69
CA VAL A 79 5.58 6.64 0.60
C VAL A 79 6.63 7.14 -0.40
N LEU A 80 7.86 6.63 -0.34
CA LEU A 80 8.92 6.99 -1.28
C LEU A 80 8.54 6.61 -2.72
N GLY A 81 7.92 5.46 -2.93
CA GLY A 81 7.42 5.04 -4.23
C GLY A 81 6.33 5.98 -4.77
N ASN A 82 5.38 6.39 -3.92
CA ASN A 82 4.35 7.37 -4.31
C ASN A 82 4.97 8.74 -4.62
N LEU A 83 5.94 9.20 -3.84
CA LEU A 83 6.66 10.46 -4.12
C LEU A 83 7.44 10.37 -5.43
N ALA A 84 8.13 9.26 -5.68
CA ALA A 84 8.83 9.02 -6.94
C ALA A 84 7.86 8.99 -8.13
N ALA A 85 6.67 8.41 -7.97
CA ALA A 85 5.64 8.42 -9.00
C ALA A 85 5.11 9.83 -9.27
N ALA A 86 4.79 10.60 -8.21
CA ALA A 86 4.33 11.98 -8.32
C ALA A 86 5.36 12.90 -8.99
N LEU A 87 6.64 12.73 -8.67
CA LEU A 87 7.74 13.53 -9.20
C LEU A 87 8.35 12.96 -10.48
N SER A 88 7.82 11.85 -10.99
CA SER A 88 8.37 11.18 -12.16
C SER A 88 8.33 12.08 -13.38
N SER A 89 9.34 11.98 -14.24
CA SER A 89 9.39 12.67 -15.54
C SER A 89 9.45 11.69 -16.72
N SER A 90 9.37 10.38 -16.45
CA SER A 90 9.40 9.34 -17.47
C SER A 90 8.56 8.13 -17.06
N PHE A 91 8.14 7.37 -18.07
CA PHE A 91 7.34 6.16 -17.89
C PHE A 91 8.11 5.05 -17.15
N GLU A 92 9.41 4.93 -17.40
CA GLU A 92 10.29 3.96 -16.76
C GLU A 92 10.41 4.24 -15.25
N LEU A 93 10.53 5.52 -14.87
CA LEU A 93 10.56 5.90 -13.46
C LEU A 93 9.23 5.58 -12.76
N LEU A 94 8.09 5.78 -13.44
CA LEU A 94 6.79 5.34 -12.96
C LEU A 94 6.74 3.82 -12.77
N LEU A 95 7.22 3.03 -13.74
CA LEU A 95 7.29 1.57 -13.62
C LEU A 95 8.14 1.12 -12.42
N ILE A 96 9.31 1.71 -12.22
CA ILE A 96 10.18 1.41 -11.07
C ILE A 96 9.48 1.76 -9.76
N ALA A 97 8.85 2.94 -9.69
CA ALA A 97 8.09 3.37 -8.52
C ALA A 97 6.95 2.37 -8.20
N ARG A 98 6.24 1.89 -9.23
CA ARG A 98 5.20 0.86 -9.10
C ARG A 98 5.73 -0.45 -8.54
N ILE A 99 6.92 -0.90 -8.99
CA ILE A 99 7.55 -2.11 -8.46
C ILE A 99 7.89 -1.92 -6.96
N VAL A 100 8.48 -0.79 -6.58
CA VAL A 100 8.80 -0.50 -5.17
C VAL A 100 7.53 -0.47 -4.30
N MET A 101 6.46 0.17 -4.79
CA MET A 101 5.17 0.21 -4.09
C MET A 101 4.58 -1.19 -3.97
N ALA A 102 4.64 -2.01 -5.03
CA ALA A 102 4.10 -3.37 -5.04
C ALA A 102 4.76 -4.26 -3.99
N LEU A 103 6.10 -4.25 -3.97
CA LEU A 103 6.91 -5.00 -3.00
C LEU A 103 6.58 -4.60 -1.56
N SER A 104 6.50 -3.29 -1.32
CA SER A 104 6.16 -2.72 -0.01
C SER A 104 4.74 -3.09 0.42
N SER A 105 3.79 -2.98 -0.50
CA SER A 105 2.37 -3.26 -0.28
C SER A 105 2.14 -4.72 0.10
N GLY A 106 2.78 -5.61 -0.64
CA GLY A 106 2.67 -7.04 -0.42
C GLY A 106 3.27 -7.48 0.91
N LEU A 107 4.47 -7.00 1.21
CA LEU A 107 5.09 -7.27 2.51
C LEU A 107 4.26 -6.68 3.66
N PHE A 108 3.74 -5.45 3.51
CA PHE A 108 2.84 -4.88 4.52
C PHE A 108 1.62 -5.76 4.74
N ALA A 109 0.96 -6.22 3.69
CA ALA A 109 -0.24 -7.06 3.79
C ALA A 109 0.05 -8.35 4.58
N ALA A 110 1.13 -9.05 4.23
CA ALA A 110 1.54 -10.27 4.93
C ALA A 110 1.87 -10.02 6.40
N THR A 111 2.69 -8.99 6.68
CA THR A 111 3.10 -8.67 8.06
C THR A 111 1.95 -8.14 8.90
N ALA A 112 1.06 -7.32 8.35
CA ALA A 112 -0.10 -6.76 9.05
C ALA A 112 -1.08 -7.86 9.46
N GLN A 113 -1.35 -8.85 8.58
CA GLN A 113 -2.21 -9.98 8.92
C GLN A 113 -1.62 -10.83 10.05
N GLY A 114 -0.33 -11.20 9.94
CA GLY A 114 0.32 -11.96 11.01
C GLY A 114 0.43 -11.17 12.32
N THR A 115 0.58 -9.84 12.26
CA THR A 115 0.57 -8.97 13.44
C THR A 115 -0.81 -8.91 14.08
N ALA A 116 -1.87 -8.79 13.28
CA ALA A 116 -3.24 -8.75 13.78
C ALA A 116 -3.62 -10.02 14.53
N VAL A 117 -3.22 -11.18 14.01
CA VAL A 117 -3.39 -12.48 14.66
C VAL A 117 -2.59 -12.58 15.96
N ALA A 118 -1.35 -12.05 15.99
CA ALA A 118 -0.51 -12.07 17.18
C ALA A 118 -0.95 -11.10 18.30
N LEU A 119 -1.82 -10.13 18.00
CA LEU A 119 -2.33 -9.15 18.96
C LEU A 119 -3.59 -9.61 19.71
N VAL A 120 -4.14 -10.77 19.39
CA VAL A 120 -5.41 -11.25 19.95
C VAL A 120 -5.33 -12.71 20.36
N ASP A 121 -6.21 -13.12 21.28
CA ASP A 121 -6.37 -14.52 21.65
C ASP A 121 -6.93 -15.36 20.49
N ASP A 122 -6.72 -16.68 20.55
CA ASP A 122 -7.08 -17.63 19.48
C ASP A 122 -8.54 -17.54 19.02
N HIS A 123 -9.46 -17.32 19.96
CA HIS A 123 -10.90 -17.17 19.68
C HIS A 123 -11.24 -15.92 18.85
N HIS A 124 -10.34 -14.94 18.76
CA HIS A 124 -10.57 -13.65 18.12
C HIS A 124 -9.78 -13.46 16.81
N ARG A 125 -8.95 -14.42 16.41
CA ARG A 125 -8.07 -14.32 15.23
C ARG A 125 -8.83 -14.00 13.94
N ALA A 126 -9.95 -14.69 13.69
CA ALA A 126 -10.79 -14.43 12.51
C ALA A 126 -11.32 -12.99 12.47
N ARG A 127 -11.73 -12.45 13.62
CA ARG A 127 -12.20 -11.06 13.74
C ARG A 127 -11.07 -10.06 13.53
N ALA A 128 -9.85 -10.36 14.01
CA ALA A 128 -8.69 -9.50 13.79
C ALA A 128 -8.32 -9.42 12.30
N THR A 129 -8.26 -10.57 11.62
CA THR A 129 -8.08 -10.63 10.16
C THR A 129 -9.17 -9.85 9.44
N ALA A 130 -10.44 -10.02 9.82
CA ALA A 130 -11.56 -9.33 9.20
C ALA A 130 -11.47 -7.80 9.31
N VAL A 131 -10.96 -7.27 10.43
CA VAL A 131 -10.76 -5.82 10.61
C VAL A 131 -9.70 -5.30 9.64
N VAL A 132 -8.57 -5.98 9.52
CA VAL A 132 -7.49 -5.58 8.60
C VAL A 132 -7.96 -5.68 7.14
N VAL A 133 -8.59 -6.80 6.76
CA VAL A 133 -9.19 -6.97 5.43
C VAL A 133 -10.27 -5.92 5.18
N GLY A 134 -11.03 -5.52 6.20
CA GLY A 134 -12.03 -4.47 6.10
C GLY A 134 -11.47 -3.15 5.56
N GLY A 135 -10.24 -2.79 5.94
CA GLY A 135 -9.53 -1.64 5.35
C GLY A 135 -9.35 -1.78 3.84
N THR A 136 -8.90 -2.95 3.38
CA THR A 136 -8.78 -3.27 1.95
C THR A 136 -10.14 -3.24 1.25
N THR A 137 -11.19 -3.81 1.84
CA THR A 137 -12.54 -3.84 1.27
C THR A 137 -13.09 -2.45 1.04
N VAL A 138 -12.91 -1.54 2.00
CA VAL A 138 -13.32 -0.13 1.84
C VAL A 138 -12.54 0.50 0.69
N ALA A 139 -11.22 0.28 0.61
CA ALA A 139 -10.39 0.80 -0.47
C ALA A 139 -10.81 0.29 -1.85
N VAL A 140 -11.24 -0.96 -1.99
CA VAL A 140 -11.81 -1.49 -3.25
C VAL A 140 -13.05 -0.68 -3.64
N ALA A 141 -13.93 -0.41 -2.69
CA ALA A 141 -15.20 0.26 -2.95
C ALA A 141 -15.04 1.74 -3.32
N VAL A 142 -14.13 2.46 -2.65
CA VAL A 142 -13.99 3.92 -2.82
C VAL A 142 -12.71 4.36 -3.52
N GLY A 143 -11.76 3.47 -3.77
CA GLY A 143 -10.45 3.80 -4.31
C GLY A 143 -10.52 4.49 -5.66
N ALA A 144 -11.10 3.85 -6.68
CA ALA A 144 -11.23 4.47 -8.00
C ALA A 144 -12.06 5.78 -7.99
N PRO A 145 -13.21 5.87 -7.31
CA PRO A 145 -13.94 7.14 -7.16
C PRO A 145 -13.12 8.26 -6.50
N LEU A 146 -12.40 7.97 -5.42
CA LEU A 146 -11.53 8.95 -4.75
C LEU A 146 -10.37 9.37 -5.66
N GLY A 147 -9.79 8.41 -6.40
CA GLY A 147 -8.72 8.68 -7.36
C GLY A 147 -9.16 9.63 -8.46
N ALA A 148 -10.31 9.36 -9.06
CA ALA A 148 -10.91 10.23 -10.07
C ALA A 148 -11.21 11.62 -9.51
N LEU A 149 -11.80 11.71 -8.31
CA LEU A 149 -12.11 12.99 -7.67
C LEU A 149 -10.84 13.83 -7.43
N VAL A 150 -9.79 13.23 -6.85
CA VAL A 150 -8.52 13.94 -6.59
C VAL A 150 -7.84 14.31 -7.90
N ALA A 151 -7.89 13.46 -8.92
CA ALA A 151 -7.32 13.74 -10.23
C ALA A 151 -7.98 14.96 -10.90
N THR A 152 -9.30 15.17 -10.75
CA THR A 152 -9.96 16.36 -11.32
C THR A 152 -9.43 17.69 -10.79
N VAL A 153 -8.97 17.72 -9.54
CA VAL A 153 -8.53 18.96 -8.86
C VAL A 153 -7.01 19.12 -8.80
N ALA A 154 -6.27 18.01 -8.72
CA ALA A 154 -4.83 18.00 -8.48
C ALA A 154 -4.04 17.19 -9.53
N GLY A 155 -4.72 16.64 -10.53
CA GLY A 155 -4.13 15.76 -11.53
C GLY A 155 -3.67 14.41 -10.96
N TRP A 156 -3.23 13.51 -11.83
CA TRP A 156 -2.76 12.18 -11.44
C TRP A 156 -1.53 12.23 -10.50
N ARG A 157 -0.65 13.22 -10.67
CA ARG A 157 0.50 13.45 -9.77
C ARG A 157 0.04 13.84 -8.36
N GLY A 158 -0.97 14.70 -8.25
CA GLY A 158 -1.56 15.09 -6.98
C GLY A 158 -2.20 13.91 -6.24
N THR A 159 -2.78 12.95 -6.96
CA THR A 159 -3.30 11.71 -6.37
C THR A 159 -2.21 10.88 -5.70
N PHE A 160 -1.05 10.72 -6.34
CA PHE A 160 0.11 10.05 -5.70
C PHE A 160 0.64 10.82 -4.48
N LEU A 161 0.68 12.16 -4.53
CA LEU A 161 1.06 12.97 -3.36
C LEU A 161 0.07 12.82 -2.20
N ALA A 162 -1.23 12.80 -2.48
CA ALA A 162 -2.26 12.60 -1.47
C ALA A 162 -2.12 11.23 -0.78
N ILE A 163 -1.84 10.18 -1.57
CA ILE A 163 -1.59 8.83 -1.05
C ILE A 163 -0.28 8.77 -0.26
N ALA A 164 0.78 9.43 -0.72
CA ALA A 164 2.03 9.56 0.04
C ALA A 164 1.78 10.22 1.40
N GLY A 165 0.97 11.27 1.45
CA GLY A 165 0.56 11.94 2.69
C GLY A 165 -0.22 11.01 3.62
N LEU A 166 -1.19 10.26 3.07
CA LEU A 166 -1.97 9.27 3.83
C LEU A 166 -1.08 8.13 4.37
N GLY A 167 -0.12 7.66 3.56
CA GLY A 167 0.86 6.64 3.95
C GLY A 167 1.79 7.11 5.05
N ALA A 168 2.27 8.35 4.96
CA ALA A 168 3.08 8.98 6.00
C ALA A 168 2.31 9.13 7.32
N LEU A 169 1.03 9.53 7.24
CA LEU A 169 0.14 9.62 8.40
C LEU A 169 -0.07 8.25 9.05
N ALA A 170 -0.40 7.23 8.25
CA ALA A 170 -0.55 5.85 8.74
C ALA A 170 0.74 5.34 9.40
N GLY A 171 1.90 5.61 8.78
CA GLY A 171 3.22 5.27 9.32
C GLY A 171 3.53 5.96 10.64
N ALA A 172 3.25 7.26 10.76
CA ALA A 172 3.43 8.01 12.01
C ALA A 172 2.54 7.47 13.14
N ILE A 173 1.27 7.16 12.84
CA ILE A 173 0.34 6.60 13.81
C ILE A 173 0.80 5.21 14.25
N LEU A 174 1.15 4.33 13.31
CA LEU A 174 1.63 2.99 13.61
C LEU A 174 2.96 3.02 14.38
N TRP A 175 3.86 3.96 14.08
CA TRP A 175 5.08 4.17 14.83
C TRP A 175 4.81 4.45 16.31
N TYR A 176 3.81 5.29 16.61
CA TYR A 176 3.47 5.63 18.00
C TYR A 176 2.65 4.54 18.70
N ARG A 177 1.79 3.83 17.97
CA ARG A 177 0.77 2.93 18.56
C ARG A 177 1.18 1.46 18.63
N LEU A 178 2.09 0.99 17.78
CA LEU A 178 2.53 -0.40 17.78
C LEU A 178 3.68 -0.59 18.78
N SER A 179 3.56 -1.55 19.70
CA SER A 179 4.64 -1.89 20.63
C SER A 179 5.78 -2.63 19.90
N ARG A 180 7.01 -2.51 20.42
CA ARG A 180 8.18 -3.28 19.94
C ARG A 180 8.11 -4.72 20.45
N GLY A 181 8.78 -5.65 19.77
CA GLY A 181 8.99 -7.02 20.25
C GLY A 181 7.93 -8.03 19.80
N ILE A 182 7.22 -7.75 18.70
CA ILE A 182 6.26 -8.71 18.14
C ILE A 182 7.03 -9.61 17.16
N VAL A 183 7.57 -10.71 17.67
CA VAL A 183 8.28 -11.74 16.88
C VAL A 183 7.28 -12.84 16.50
N SER A 184 7.45 -13.44 15.32
CA SER A 184 6.68 -14.65 14.97
C SER A 184 7.10 -15.80 15.89
N THR A 185 6.18 -16.26 16.74
CA THR A 185 6.22 -17.63 17.27
C THR A 185 5.86 -18.61 16.17
#